data_AF-A0A2V7D617-F1
#
_entry.id   AF-A0A2V7D617-F1
#
_cell.length_a   1.000
_cell.length_b   1.000
_cell.length_c   1.000
_cell.angle_alpha   90.00
_cell.angle_beta   90.00
_cell.angle_gamma   90.00
#
_symmetry.space_group_name_H-M   'P 1'
#
loop_
_entity.id
_entity.type
_entity.pdbx_description
1 polymer ?
#
loop_
_entity_poly.entity_id
_entity_poly.type
_entity_poly.pdbx_seq_one_letter_code
_entity_poly.pdbx_strand_id
1 'polypeptide(L)'
;MFYTVIGRLVPALSHPESEVRVAATSTGFPASAVDLGRLQTEIERAFAGWSSKEIRSRWRSDVFPWISRFTRTWVQRRSVLHAKPIRSGIRIGLDTKDDRGYYHYVFEVLRNQRYQKATRC
;
A
#
# COMPACT_ATOMS: atom_id res chain seq x y z
N MET A 1 26.61 -0.17 -8.55
CA MET A 1 27.67 0.85 -8.37
C MET A 1 27.29 1.68 -7.16
N PHE A 2 28.06 1.52 -6.08
CA PHE A 2 28.40 2.41 -4.96
C PHE A 2 27.43 3.48 -4.41
N TYR A 3 27.67 3.82 -3.14
CA TYR A 3 26.73 4.16 -2.07
C TYR A 3 26.92 5.60 -1.58
N THR A 4 25.87 6.18 -0.97
CA THR A 4 25.89 7.10 0.20
C THR A 4 26.43 8.53 -0.06
N VAL A 5 25.82 9.62 0.44
CA VAL A 5 26.11 10.19 1.76
C VAL A 5 25.08 11.28 2.17
N ILE A 6 24.43 11.02 3.32
CA ILE A 6 24.31 11.87 4.53
C ILE A 6 23.81 13.32 4.37
N GLY A 7 22.65 13.57 4.97
CA GLY A 7 22.25 14.88 5.48
C GLY A 7 21.72 14.74 6.91
N ARG A 8 22.61 14.67 7.89
CA ARG A 8 22.30 14.98 9.29
C ARG A 8 23.40 15.90 9.83
N LEU A 9 23.05 17.14 10.11
CA LEU A 9 23.58 17.88 11.25
C LEU A 9 22.67 19.08 11.56
N VAL A 10 22.11 19.00 12.75
CA VAL A 10 21.42 20.06 13.48
C VAL A 10 22.49 20.95 14.10
N PRO A 11 22.34 22.28 14.14
CA PRO A 11 22.90 23.07 15.23
C PRO A 11 21.82 23.26 16.30
N ALA A 12 22.07 22.67 17.46
CA ALA A 12 21.31 22.91 18.68
C ALA A 12 21.60 24.33 19.17
N LEU A 13 20.56 25.15 19.31
CA LEU A 13 20.58 26.32 20.20
C LEU A 13 19.23 26.41 20.94
N SER A 14 19.30 25.95 22.19
CA SER A 14 18.65 26.52 23.37
C SER A 14 17.13 26.72 23.32
N HIS A 15 16.36 25.79 23.92
CA HIS A 15 15.21 26.04 24.81
C HIS A 15 14.79 24.69 25.43
N PRO A 16 14.73 24.55 26.76
CA PRO A 16 14.54 23.26 27.40
C PRO A 16 13.07 22.88 27.60
N GLU A 17 12.16 23.04 26.63
CA GLU A 17 10.77 22.54 26.75
C GLU A 17 10.14 22.22 25.38
N SER A 18 10.79 21.40 24.57
CA SER A 18 10.13 20.81 23.41
C SER A 18 10.63 19.40 23.17
N GLU A 19 9.89 18.46 23.76
CA GLU A 19 9.85 17.08 23.31
C GLU A 19 9.40 17.09 21.83
N VAL A 20 10.35 17.24 20.92
CA VAL A 20 10.12 17.08 19.48
C VAL A 20 9.85 15.59 19.27
N ARG A 21 8.58 15.22 19.42
CA ARG A 21 8.02 13.99 18.86
C ARG A 21 8.38 14.03 17.39
N VAL A 22 9.33 13.18 17.00
CA VAL A 22 9.74 12.96 15.62
C VAL A 22 8.47 12.84 14.79
N ALA A 23 8.17 13.87 13.99
CA ALA A 23 7.02 13.90 13.13
C ALA A 23 7.09 12.63 12.28
N ALA A 24 6.18 11.69 12.54
CA ALA A 24 6.02 10.53 11.69
C ALA A 24 5.76 11.08 10.29
N THR A 25 6.75 11.00 9.40
CA THR A 25 6.62 11.41 8.00
C THR A 25 5.47 10.62 7.39
N SER A 26 4.31 11.26 7.37
CA SER A 26 2.98 10.72 7.08
C SER A 26 2.84 10.48 5.58
N THR A 27 3.66 9.60 5.01
CA THR A 27 3.55 9.23 3.59
C THR A 27 2.41 8.22 3.45
N GLY A 28 1.22 8.69 3.05
CA GLY A 28 0.00 7.90 2.85
C GLY A 28 -1.27 8.73 3.05
N PHE A 29 -2.43 8.21 2.62
CA PHE A 29 -3.73 8.80 2.92
C PHE A 29 -4.06 8.66 4.41
N PRO A 30 -4.78 9.63 5.02
CA PRO A 30 -5.35 9.42 6.34
C PRO A 30 -6.34 8.25 6.26
N ALA A 31 -6.45 7.49 7.36
CA ALA A 31 -7.28 6.28 7.42
C ALA A 31 -8.73 6.55 6.96
N SER A 32 -9.27 7.72 7.31
CA SER A 32 -10.61 8.20 6.94
C SER A 32 -10.80 8.62 5.48
N ALA A 33 -9.73 8.81 4.69
CA ALA A 33 -9.82 9.29 3.30
C ALA A 33 -8.94 8.47 2.34
N VAL A 34 -8.82 7.17 2.58
CA VAL A 34 -8.12 6.26 1.66
C VAL A 34 -8.88 6.22 0.34
N ASP A 35 -8.21 6.65 -0.75
CA ASP A 35 -8.74 6.50 -2.11
C ASP A 35 -8.63 5.04 -2.56
N LEU A 36 -9.68 4.26 -2.26
CA LEU A 36 -9.77 2.85 -2.60
C LEU A 36 -9.82 2.61 -4.11
N GLY A 37 -10.41 3.53 -4.89
CA GLY A 37 -10.52 3.39 -6.34
C GLY A 37 -9.16 3.49 -7.01
N ARG A 38 -8.34 4.46 -6.57
CA ARG A 38 -6.97 4.60 -7.04
C ARG A 38 -6.08 3.46 -6.55
N LEU A 39 -6.22 3.05 -5.29
CA LEU A 39 -5.50 1.89 -4.75
C LEU A 39 -5.79 0.61 -5.54
N GLN A 40 -7.07 0.34 -5.83
CA GLN A 40 -7.48 -0.79 -6.66
C GLN A 40 -6.86 -0.71 -8.05
N THR A 41 -6.95 0.43 -8.73
CA THR A 41 -6.42 0.65 -10.08
C THR A 41 -4.92 0.35 -10.17
N GLU A 42 -4.14 0.79 -9.19
CA GLU A 42 -2.70 0.57 -9.19
C GLU A 42 -2.32 -0.90 -8.95
N ILE A 43 -3.08 -1.61 -8.10
CA ILE A 43 -2.89 -3.06 -7.90
C ILE A 43 -3.31 -3.83 -9.16
N GLU A 44 -4.40 -3.43 -9.81
CA GLU A 44 -4.82 -3.99 -11.10
C GLU A 44 -3.74 -3.82 -12.17
N ARG A 45 -3.12 -2.64 -12.26
CA ARG A 45 -2.01 -2.36 -13.19
C ARG A 45 -0.79 -3.22 -12.91
N ALA A 46 -0.37 -3.34 -11.64
CA ALA A 46 0.80 -4.12 -11.27
C ALA A 46 0.69 -5.60 -11.64
N PHE A 47 -0.53 -6.17 -11.56
CA PHE A 47 -0.79 -7.57 -11.90
C PHE A 47 -1.50 -7.76 -13.23
N ALA A 48 -1.62 -6.72 -14.06
CA ALA A 48 -2.35 -6.79 -15.32
C ALA A 48 -1.82 -7.90 -16.24
N GLY A 49 -0.52 -8.14 -16.26
CA GLY A 49 0.11 -9.18 -17.08
C GLY A 49 0.04 -10.61 -16.53
N TRP A 50 -0.46 -10.81 -15.31
CA TRP A 50 -0.34 -12.09 -14.60
C TRP A 50 -1.62 -12.92 -14.72
N SER A 51 -1.46 -14.22 -14.97
CA SER A 51 -2.56 -15.18 -14.90
C SER A 51 -3.01 -15.41 -13.44
N SER A 52 -4.28 -15.80 -13.22
CA SER A 52 -4.73 -16.21 -11.87
C SER A 52 -3.90 -17.38 -11.33
N LYS A 53 -3.36 -18.23 -12.22
CA LYS A 53 -2.49 -19.36 -11.86
C LYS A 53 -1.13 -18.87 -11.36
N GLU A 54 -0.53 -17.90 -12.05
CA GLU A 54 0.74 -17.29 -11.64
C GLU A 54 0.59 -16.54 -10.31
N ILE A 55 -0.47 -15.75 -10.15
CA ILE A 55 -0.76 -15.04 -8.90
C ILE A 55 -0.87 -16.01 -7.72
N ARG A 56 -1.58 -17.13 -7.89
CA ARG A 56 -1.68 -18.16 -6.84
C ARG A 56 -0.35 -18.87 -6.59
N SER A 57 0.36 -19.24 -7.66
CA SER A 57 1.63 -19.95 -7.57
C SER A 57 2.70 -19.13 -6.86
N ARG A 58 2.71 -17.82 -7.10
CA ARG A 58 3.67 -16.85 -6.53
C ARG A 58 3.08 -16.04 -5.38
N TRP A 59 1.99 -16.53 -4.79
CA TRP A 59 1.24 -15.78 -3.79
C TRP A 59 2.11 -15.41 -2.58
N ARG A 60 2.77 -16.42 -2.00
CA ARG A 60 3.58 -16.25 -0.79
C ARG A 60 4.93 -15.61 -1.06
N SER A 61 5.54 -15.87 -2.22
CA SER A 61 6.88 -15.40 -2.57
C SER A 61 6.90 -13.93 -3.01
N ASP A 62 5.96 -13.53 -3.86
CA ASP A 62 6.05 -12.25 -4.60
C ASP A 62 4.83 -11.38 -4.38
N VAL A 63 3.63 -11.93 -4.61
CA VAL A 63 2.39 -11.15 -4.68
C VAL A 63 2.01 -10.56 -3.33
N PHE A 64 1.91 -11.40 -2.29
CA PHE A 64 1.52 -10.93 -0.96
C PHE A 64 2.55 -9.97 -0.35
N PRO A 65 3.88 -10.25 -0.40
CA PRO A 65 4.88 -9.28 0.04
C PRO A 65 4.81 -7.95 -0.71
N TRP A 66 4.62 -7.97 -2.02
CA TRP A 66 4.46 -6.76 -2.82
C TRP A 66 3.22 -5.96 -2.40
N ILE A 67 2.05 -6.60 -2.29
CA ILE A 67 0.80 -5.96 -1.85
C ILE A 67 0.97 -5.37 -0.45
N SER A 68 1.61 -6.10 0.47
CA SER A 68 1.87 -5.63 1.83
C SER A 68 2.74 -4.38 1.85
N ARG A 69 3.83 -4.36 1.08
CA ARG A 69 4.70 -3.18 0.98
C ARG A 69 4.01 -2.02 0.30
N PHE A 70 3.29 -2.27 -0.80
CA PHE A 70 2.56 -1.25 -1.55
C PHE A 70 1.48 -0.60 -0.68
N THR A 71 0.60 -1.39 -0.07
CA THR A 71 -0.47 -0.85 0.78
C THR A 71 0.04 -0.12 2.02
N ARG A 72 1.26 -0.42 2.52
CA ARG A 72 1.92 0.36 3.59
C ARG A 72 2.29 1.79 3.16
N THR A 73 2.55 2.05 1.88
CA THR A 73 2.86 3.42 1.41
C THR A 73 1.60 4.24 1.14
N TRP A 74 0.42 3.61 1.20
CA TRP A 74 -0.86 4.23 0.86
C TRP A 74 -1.71 4.61 2.06
N VAL A 75 -1.56 3.94 3.21
CA VAL A 75 -2.38 4.19 4.39
C VAL A 75 -1.49 4.44 5.61
N GLN A 76 -1.66 5.60 6.23
CA GLN A 76 -0.99 5.91 7.49
C GLN A 76 -1.54 5.05 8.63
N ARG A 77 -0.68 4.66 9.60
CA ARG A 77 -1.07 3.95 10.85
C ARG A 77 -1.90 2.67 10.65
N ARG A 78 -1.52 1.86 9.67
CA ARG A 78 -2.20 0.60 9.41
C ARG A 78 -2.03 -0.42 10.53
N SER A 79 -3.12 -1.10 10.92
CA SER A 79 -3.07 -2.22 11.88
C SER A 79 -2.94 -3.58 11.20
N VAL A 80 -3.78 -3.93 10.22
CA VAL A 80 -3.78 -5.30 9.64
C VAL A 80 -4.05 -5.34 8.12
N LEU A 81 -3.43 -6.31 7.43
CA LEU A 81 -3.70 -6.68 6.02
C LEU A 81 -4.26 -8.08 5.91
N HIS A 82 -5.44 -8.18 5.31
CA HIS A 82 -6.04 -9.43 4.91
C HIS A 82 -6.09 -9.49 3.39
N ALA A 83 -5.07 -10.06 2.75
CA ALA A 83 -5.11 -10.33 1.31
C ALA A 83 -5.24 -11.83 1.07
N LYS A 84 -6.08 -12.23 0.13
CA LYS A 84 -6.19 -13.62 -0.33
C LYS A 84 -6.45 -13.69 -1.84
N PRO A 85 -5.90 -14.69 -2.53
CA PRO A 85 -6.24 -14.93 -3.92
C PRO A 85 -7.66 -15.48 -3.99
N ILE A 86 -8.43 -15.01 -4.95
CA ILE A 86 -9.77 -15.52 -5.28
C ILE A 86 -9.76 -16.06 -6.72
N ARG A 87 -10.87 -16.66 -7.17
CA ARG A 87 -10.94 -17.26 -8.52
C ARG A 87 -10.66 -16.22 -9.62
N SER A 88 -11.24 -15.04 -9.48
CA SER A 88 -11.24 -13.93 -10.46
C SER A 88 -10.15 -12.88 -10.26
N GLY A 89 -9.33 -12.98 -9.21
CA GLY A 89 -8.37 -11.93 -8.85
C GLY A 89 -7.92 -12.01 -7.41
N ILE A 90 -7.93 -10.87 -6.71
CA ILE A 90 -7.42 -10.74 -5.34
C ILE A 90 -8.43 -10.01 -4.48
N ARG A 91 -8.77 -10.55 -3.31
CA ARG A 91 -9.56 -9.84 -2.30
C ARG A 91 -8.63 -9.23 -1.27
N ILE A 92 -8.82 -7.95 -0.99
CA ILE A 92 -7.98 -7.16 -0.09
C ILE A 92 -8.87 -6.56 1.00
N GLY A 93 -8.49 -6.80 2.25
CA GLY A 93 -9.03 -6.20 3.46
C GLY A 93 -7.96 -5.33 4.13
N LEU A 94 -8.30 -4.09 4.45
CA LEU A 94 -7.47 -3.18 5.20
C LEU A 94 -8.17 -2.82 6.51
N ASP A 95 -7.50 -3.09 7.63
CA ASP A 95 -7.89 -2.58 8.93
C ASP A 95 -6.97 -1.43 9.31
N THR A 96 -7.57 -0.27 9.52
CA THR A 96 -6.85 0.95 9.84
C THR A 96 -7.55 1.71 10.95
N LYS A 97 -6.77 2.41 11.76
CA LYS A 97 -7.26 3.21 12.88
C LYS A 97 -6.56 4.56 12.85
N ASP A 98 -7.35 5.63 12.89
CA ASP A 98 -6.85 6.98 13.15
C ASP A 98 -7.46 7.54 14.44
N ASP A 99 -7.16 8.82 14.71
CA ASP A 99 -7.68 9.52 15.89
C ASP A 99 -9.19 9.78 15.81
N ARG A 100 -9.83 9.53 14.65
CA ARG A 100 -11.27 9.69 14.42
C ARG A 100 -12.04 8.37 14.51
N GLY A 101 -11.40 7.23 14.28
CA GLY A 101 -12.06 5.94 14.42
C GLY A 101 -11.31 4.74 13.84
N TYR A 102 -12.02 3.61 13.85
CA TYR A 102 -11.60 2.37 13.22
C TYR A 102 -12.32 2.21 11.88
N TYR A 103 -11.57 1.84 10.85
CA TYR A 103 -12.09 1.61 9.51
C TYR A 103 -11.70 0.23 9.00
N HIS A 104 -12.69 -0.47 8.47
CA HIS A 104 -12.52 -1.72 7.76
C HIS A 104 -12.88 -1.52 6.30
N TYR A 105 -11.89 -1.64 5.42
CA TYR A 105 -12.09 -1.55 3.97
C TYR A 105 -11.93 -2.92 3.34
N VAL A 106 -12.88 -3.32 2.50
CA VAL A 106 -12.78 -4.53 1.69
C VAL A 106 -13.08 -4.19 0.25
N PHE A 107 -12.17 -4.57 -0.62
CA PHE A 107 -12.36 -4.43 -2.06
C PHE A 107 -11.75 -5.62 -2.80
N GLU A 108 -12.19 -5.80 -4.04
CA GLU A 108 -11.73 -6.86 -4.91
C GLU A 108 -11.03 -6.26 -6.12
N VAL A 109 -9.80 -6.71 -6.34
CA VAL A 109 -9.01 -6.39 -7.52
C VAL A 109 -9.34 -7.48 -8.54
N LEU A 110 -10.21 -7.14 -9.48
CA LEU A 110 -10.65 -8.07 -10.50
C LEU A 110 -9.71 -8.01 -11.69
N ARG A 111 -9.41 -9.16 -12.29
CA ARG A 111 -8.70 -9.17 -13.56
C ARG A 111 -9.64 -8.75 -14.66
N ASN A 112 -9.50 -7.51 -15.10
CA ASN A 112 -10.31 -6.97 -16.17
C ASN A 112 -9.84 -7.58 -17.52
N GLN A 113 -10.46 -8.68 -17.95
CA GLN A 113 -10.20 -9.27 -19.29
C GLN A 113 -10.47 -8.28 -20.43
N ARG A 114 -11.21 -7.19 -20.17
CA ARG A 114 -11.50 -6.14 -21.16
C ARG A 114 -10.41 -5.07 -21.28
N TYR A 115 -9.62 -4.81 -20.23
CA TYR A 115 -8.58 -3.76 -20.29
C TYR A 115 -7.38 -4.17 -21.14
N GLN A 116 -7.04 -5.47 -21.19
CA GLN A 116 -5.95 -5.98 -22.04
C GLN A 116 -6.22 -5.89 -23.54
N LYS A 117 -7.49 -5.83 -23.97
CA LYS A 117 -7.84 -5.68 -25.40
C LYS A 117 -7.71 -4.24 -25.91
N ALA A 118 -7.81 -3.24 -25.02
CA ALA A 118 -7.78 -1.84 -25.40
C ALA A 118 -6.36 -1.26 -25.57
N THR A 119 -5.34 -1.90 -25.00
CA THR A 119 -3.93 -1.44 -25.08
C THR A 119 -3.12 -2.17 -26.16
N ARG A 120 -3.80 -2.90 -27.06
CA ARG A 120 -3.18 -3.67 -28.15
C ARG A 120 -3.61 -3.20 -29.54
N CYS A 121 -4.09 -1.95 -29.63
CA CYS A 121 -4.36 -1.25 -30.87
C CYS A 121 -3.24 -0.26 -31.17
#